data_AF-A0A7D9L4X9-F1
#
_entry.id   AF-A0A7D9L4X9-F1
#
_cell.length_a   1.000
_cell.length_b   1.000
_cell.length_c   1.000
_cell.angle_alpha   90.00
_cell.angle_beta   90.00
_cell.angle_gamma   90.00
#
_symmetry.space_group_name_H-M   'P 1'
#
loop_
_entity.id
_entity.type
_entity.pdbx_description
1 polymer ?
#
loop_
_entity_poly.entity_id
_entity_poly.type
_entity_poly.pdbx_seq_one_letter_code
_entity_poly.pdbx_strand_id
1 'polypeptide(L)'
;VTNALHAEDADEDEETELEAYTTTIDNEDAVDEYTVFQQCLLNIQAQDPAWYNQLTNNLNEEQKQELQHLFVLADQRRAAQETRHLDMQGGYSFASTAVPSNFSFGQS
;
A
#
# COMPACT_ATOMS: atom_id res chain seq x y z
N VAL A 1 1.29 -53.28 7.22
CA VAL A 1 0.03 -52.93 6.53
C VAL A 1 -0.55 -51.73 7.27
N THR A 2 -0.45 -50.54 6.64
CA THR A 2 -1.35 -49.34 6.71
C THR A 2 -1.84 -48.83 8.07
N ASN A 3 -1.96 -47.54 8.39
CA ASN A 3 -1.77 -46.24 7.72
C ASN A 3 -2.20 -45.18 8.79
N ALA A 4 -1.57 -44.00 8.79
CA ALA A 4 -2.04 -42.65 9.19
C ALA A 4 -3.06 -42.48 10.35
N LEU A 5 -2.92 -41.50 11.25
CA LEU A 5 -3.06 -40.06 10.95
C LEU A 5 -2.46 -39.20 12.08
N HIS A 6 -1.64 -38.24 11.65
CA HIS A 6 -1.52 -36.85 12.12
C HIS A 6 -1.16 -36.58 13.59
N ALA A 7 0.14 -36.41 13.83
CA ALA A 7 0.65 -35.53 14.86
C ALA A 7 1.20 -34.28 14.16
N GLU A 8 0.33 -33.41 13.67
CA GLU A 8 0.73 -32.12 13.06
C GLU A 8 -0.43 -31.09 13.19
N ASP A 9 -1.08 -30.99 14.36
CA ASP A 9 -1.80 -29.76 14.72
C ASP A 9 -0.90 -28.99 15.70
N ALA A 10 0.30 -28.63 15.23
CA ALA A 10 1.05 -27.57 15.89
C ALA A 10 0.41 -26.27 15.41
N ASP A 11 -0.24 -25.58 16.34
CA ASP A 11 -0.94 -24.31 16.13
C ASP A 11 -0.10 -23.34 15.28
N GLU A 12 -0.43 -23.22 13.99
CA GLU A 12 0.27 -22.38 13.01
C GLU A 12 -0.10 -20.88 13.14
N ASP A 13 -0.87 -20.52 14.19
CA ASP A 13 -1.42 -19.16 14.40
C ASP A 13 -1.26 -18.67 15.87
N GLU A 14 -0.20 -19.04 16.59
CA GLU A 14 0.16 -18.32 17.82
C GLU A 14 0.85 -16.99 17.46
N GLU A 15 0.03 -15.94 17.27
CA GLU A 15 0.47 -14.55 17.14
C GLU A 15 1.43 -14.21 18.29
N THR A 16 2.67 -13.83 17.96
CA THR A 16 3.67 -13.54 18.98
C THR A 16 3.48 -12.13 19.54
N GLU A 17 4.16 -11.79 20.64
CA GLU A 17 4.07 -10.42 21.20
C GLU A 17 4.68 -9.35 20.26
N LEU A 18 5.36 -9.74 19.17
CA LEU A 18 6.04 -8.83 18.24
C LEU A 18 5.06 -8.10 17.32
N GLU A 19 3.92 -8.71 17.01
CA GLU A 19 2.86 -8.21 16.13
C GLU A 19 2.09 -7.05 16.78
N ALA A 20 2.20 -6.90 18.12
CA ALA A 20 1.68 -5.76 18.86
C ALA A 20 2.45 -4.46 18.60
N TYR A 21 3.66 -4.52 18.02
CA TYR A 21 4.46 -3.34 17.71
C TYR A 21 4.21 -2.88 16.29
N THR A 22 3.30 -1.93 16.14
CA THR A 22 3.09 -1.21 14.87
C THR A 22 4.02 0.00 14.79
N THR A 23 4.59 0.20 13.63
CA THR A 23 5.31 1.39 13.23
C THR A 23 4.35 2.35 12.53
N THR A 24 4.72 3.63 12.45
CA THR A 24 3.89 4.62 11.76
C THR A 24 3.66 4.29 10.27
N ILE A 25 4.49 3.42 9.68
CA ILE A 25 4.34 2.96 8.29
C ILE A 25 3.30 1.84 8.12
N ASP A 26 2.91 1.17 9.20
CA ASP A 26 1.91 0.09 9.16
C ASP A 26 0.47 0.62 9.07
N ASN A 27 0.29 1.94 9.16
CA ASN A 27 -1.01 2.56 8.91
C ASN A 27 -1.33 2.55 7.42
N GLU A 28 -2.58 2.27 7.07
CA GLU A 28 -3.03 2.12 5.67
C GLU A 28 -2.84 3.39 4.81
N ASP A 29 -2.87 4.55 5.47
CA ASP A 29 -2.63 5.89 4.89
C ASP A 29 -1.15 6.33 4.94
N ALA A 30 -0.24 5.46 5.39
CA ALA A 30 1.17 5.81 5.50
C ALA A 30 1.87 5.83 4.13
N VAL A 31 3.03 6.48 4.12
CA VAL A 31 3.87 6.56 2.92
C VAL A 31 4.43 5.18 2.59
N ASP A 32 4.20 4.73 1.37
CA ASP A 32 4.65 3.44 0.88
C ASP A 32 6.18 3.33 0.76
N GLU A 33 6.77 2.31 1.37
CA GLU A 33 8.22 2.10 1.47
C GLU A 33 8.89 1.90 0.10
N TYR A 34 8.23 1.20 -0.83
CA TYR A 34 8.76 0.96 -2.17
C TYR A 34 8.79 2.26 -2.97
N THR A 35 7.73 3.05 -2.85
CA THR A 35 7.62 4.39 -3.43
C THR A 35 8.73 5.32 -2.92
N VAL A 36 8.98 5.31 -1.61
CA VAL A 36 10.06 6.11 -0.99
C VAL A 36 11.43 5.65 -1.45
N PHE A 37 11.68 4.34 -1.47
CA PHE A 37 12.94 3.77 -1.92
C PHE A 37 13.23 4.16 -3.38
N GLN A 38 12.28 3.95 -4.28
CA GLN A 38 12.39 4.30 -5.70
C GLN A 38 12.68 5.80 -5.86
N GLN A 39 11.92 6.65 -5.18
CA GLN A 39 12.10 8.10 -5.29
C GLN A 39 13.45 8.56 -4.74
N CYS A 40 13.89 8.01 -3.60
CA CYS A 40 15.20 8.29 -3.04
C CYS A 40 16.31 7.92 -4.03
N LEU A 41 16.25 6.72 -4.60
CA LEU A 41 17.27 6.23 -5.51
C LEU A 41 17.32 7.03 -6.83
N LEU A 42 16.16 7.39 -7.39
CA LEU A 42 16.06 8.25 -8.57
C LEU A 42 16.52 9.70 -8.29
N ASN A 43 16.26 10.21 -7.10
CA ASN A 43 16.77 11.52 -6.68
C ASN A 43 18.30 11.52 -6.60
N ILE A 44 18.91 10.46 -6.05
CA ILE A 44 20.36 10.29 -6.06
C ILE A 44 20.87 10.24 -7.50
N GLN A 45 20.21 9.50 -8.39
CA GLN A 45 20.59 9.44 -9.81
C GLN A 45 20.56 10.83 -10.49
N ALA A 46 19.55 11.64 -10.19
CA ALA A 46 19.39 12.96 -10.78
C ALA A 46 20.37 14.01 -10.22
N GLN A 47 20.68 13.95 -8.92
CA GLN A 47 21.53 14.92 -8.23
C GLN A 47 23.02 14.56 -8.27
N ASP A 48 23.34 13.27 -8.14
CA ASP A 48 24.70 12.74 -8.16
C ASP A 48 24.76 11.39 -8.91
N PRO A 49 24.90 11.44 -10.25
CA PRO A 49 25.04 10.24 -11.07
C PRO A 49 26.27 9.39 -10.70
N ALA A 50 27.34 9.99 -10.16
CA ALA A 50 28.54 9.25 -9.77
C ALA A 50 28.26 8.40 -8.54
N TRP A 51 27.56 8.96 -7.54
CA TRP A 51 27.14 8.21 -6.36
C TRP A 51 26.13 7.11 -6.71
N TYR A 52 25.15 7.40 -7.57
CA TYR A 52 24.23 6.37 -8.07
C TYR A 52 24.97 5.20 -8.73
N ASN A 53 25.97 5.51 -9.57
CA ASN A 53 26.80 4.47 -10.18
C ASN A 53 27.58 3.67 -9.13
N GLN A 54 28.13 4.30 -8.08
CA GLN A 54 28.79 3.54 -7.01
C GLN A 54 27.84 2.56 -6.29
N LEU A 55 26.58 2.95 -6.12
CA LEU A 55 25.55 2.11 -5.50
C LEU A 55 25.11 0.94 -6.39
N THR A 56 25.11 1.12 -7.72
CA THR A 56 24.48 0.18 -8.66
C THR A 56 25.44 -0.60 -9.55
N ASN A 57 26.69 -0.15 -9.71
CA ASN A 57 27.64 -0.75 -10.66
C ASN A 57 28.12 -2.15 -10.26
N ASN A 58 28.04 -2.51 -8.97
CA ASN A 58 28.45 -3.84 -8.49
C ASN A 58 27.31 -4.87 -8.47
N LEU A 59 26.10 -4.48 -8.89
CA LEU A 59 24.97 -5.39 -8.94
C LEU A 59 25.18 -6.42 -10.06
N ASN A 60 24.93 -7.69 -9.74
CA ASN A 60 24.86 -8.75 -10.76
C ASN A 60 23.54 -8.64 -11.56
N GLU A 61 23.38 -9.45 -12.60
CA GLU A 61 22.18 -9.37 -13.47
C GLU A 61 20.87 -9.72 -12.74
N GLU A 62 20.91 -10.67 -11.80
CA GLU A 62 19.76 -11.04 -10.96
C GLU A 62 19.34 -9.87 -10.07
N GLN A 63 20.29 -9.23 -9.39
CA GLN A 63 20.04 -8.06 -8.54
C GLN A 63 19.55 -6.85 -9.34
N LYS A 64 20.03 -6.67 -10.58
CA LYS A 64 19.50 -5.62 -11.48
C LYS A 64 18.05 -5.89 -11.85
N GLN A 65 17.69 -7.16 -12.09
CA GLN A 65 16.31 -7.54 -12.34
C GLN A 65 15.45 -7.30 -11.11
N GLU A 66 15.88 -7.72 -9.92
CA GLU A 66 15.17 -7.44 -8.66
C GLU A 66 14.95 -5.94 -8.46
N LEU A 67 15.97 -5.11 -8.72
CA LEU A 67 15.84 -3.66 -8.63
C LEU A 67 14.78 -3.10 -9.61
N GLN A 68 14.71 -3.64 -10.83
CA GLN A 68 13.66 -3.28 -11.79
C GLN A 68 12.28 -3.74 -11.32
N HIS A 69 12.17 -4.95 -10.75
CA HIS A 69 10.92 -5.44 -10.17
C HIS A 69 10.44 -4.54 -9.02
N LEU A 70 11.34 -4.07 -8.17
CA LEU A 70 11.02 -3.11 -7.11
C LEU A 70 10.47 -1.79 -7.67
N PHE A 71 11.00 -1.31 -8.79
CA PHE A 71 10.51 -0.09 -9.42
C PHE A 71 9.09 -0.27 -9.97
N VAL A 72 8.82 -1.40 -10.61
CA VAL A 72 7.47 -1.73 -11.09
C VAL A 72 6.49 -1.84 -9.92
N LEU A 73 6.90 -2.49 -8.82
CA LEU A 73 6.07 -2.62 -7.63
C LEU A 73 5.77 -1.24 -7.00
N ALA A 74 6.77 -0.37 -6.89
CA ALA A 74 6.59 0.99 -6.39
C ALA A 74 5.60 1.79 -7.24
N ASP A 75 5.69 1.70 -8.57
CA ASP A 75 4.76 2.37 -9.47
C ASP A 75 3.32 1.84 -9.34
N GLN A 76 3.16 0.53 -9.19
CA GLN A 76 1.85 -0.09 -8.94
C GLN A 76 1.24 0.37 -7.61
N ARG A 77 2.04 0.40 -6.54
CA ARG A 77 1.57 0.84 -5.21
C ARG A 77 1.21 2.32 -5.20
N ARG A 78 1.99 3.18 -5.87
CA ARG A 78 1.66 4.59 -6.05
C ARG A 78 0.33 4.77 -6.78
N ALA A 79 0.13 4.06 -7.90
CA ALA A 79 -1.13 4.13 -8.65
C ALA A 79 -2.34 3.64 -7.82
N ALA A 80 -2.17 2.60 -7.00
CA ALA A 80 -3.21 2.10 -6.11
C ALA A 80 -3.56 3.09 -4.99
N GLN A 81 -2.56 3.74 -4.39
CA GLN A 81 -2.74 4.83 -3.42
C GLN A 81 -3.49 6.02 -4.04
N GLU A 82 -3.08 6.47 -5.23
CA GLU A 82 -3.75 7.57 -5.95
C GLU A 82 -5.22 7.24 -6.28
N THR A 83 -5.50 6.01 -6.69
CA THR A 83 -6.87 5.55 -6.97
C THR A 83 -7.74 5.60 -5.70
N ARG A 84 -7.24 5.13 -4.56
CA ARG A 84 -7.96 5.17 -3.27
C ARG A 84 -8.25 6.60 -2.81
N HIS A 85 -7.27 7.51 -2.96
CA HIS A 85 -7.47 8.92 -2.64
C HIS A 85 -8.56 9.57 -3.51
N LEU A 86 -8.64 9.22 -4.79
CA LEU A 86 -9.68 9.71 -5.70
C LEU A 86 -11.08 9.19 -5.31
N ASP A 87 -11.20 7.91 -4.93
CA ASP A 87 -12.46 7.33 -4.46
C ASP A 87 -12.96 8.01 -3.16
N MET A 88 -12.05 8.31 -2.21
CA MET A 88 -12.40 9.06 -1.00
C MET A 88 -12.82 10.51 -1.28
N GLN A 89 -12.18 11.18 -2.24
CA GLN A 89 -12.54 12.55 -2.63
C GLN A 89 -13.84 12.61 -3.46
N GLY A 90 -14.20 11.52 -4.15
CA GLY A 90 -15.44 11.38 -4.91
C GLY A 90 -16.66 10.96 -4.08
N GLY A 91 -16.52 10.81 -2.76
CA GLY A 91 -17.58 10.37 -1.85
C GLY A 91 -18.87 11.18 -1.99
N TYR A 92 -19.98 10.47 -2.17
CA TYR A 92 -21.33 10.98 -2.43
C TYR A 92 -21.72 12.15 -1.51
N SER A 93 -21.78 13.36 -2.07
CA SER A 93 -22.36 14.53 -1.39
C SER A 93 -23.86 14.32 -1.27
N PHE A 94 -24.38 14.07 -0.06
CA PHE A 94 -25.81 14.24 0.19
C PHE A 94 -26.16 15.69 -0.10
N ALA A 95 -26.77 15.95 -1.25
CA ALA A 95 -27.49 17.19 -1.45
C ALA A 95 -28.47 17.30 -0.29
N SER A 96 -28.29 18.32 0.56
CA SER A 96 -29.25 18.68 1.60
C SER A 96 -30.62 18.72 0.96
N THR A 97 -31.41 17.66 1.15
CA THR A 97 -32.77 17.63 0.66
C THR A 97 -33.50 18.54 1.62
N ALA A 98 -33.62 19.82 1.24
CA ALA A 98 -34.46 20.76 1.94
C ALA A 98 -35.87 20.18 1.94
N VAL A 99 -36.26 19.61 3.09
CA VAL A 99 -37.63 19.15 3.33
C VAL A 99 -38.55 20.37 3.14
N PRO A 100 -39.51 20.32 2.20
CA PRO A 100 -40.45 21.42 2.02
C PRO A 100 -41.21 21.65 3.34
N SER A 101 -41.15 22.87 3.87
CA SER A 101 -41.74 23.24 5.17
C SER A 101 -43.27 23.18 5.19
N ASN A 102 -43.91 23.02 4.03
CA ASN A 102 -45.35 23.00 3.89
C ASN A 102 -45.80 21.81 3.04
N PHE A 103 -46.24 20.77 3.74
CA PHE A 103 -47.01 19.67 3.17
C PHE A 103 -48.50 20.02 3.32
N SER A 104 -49.18 20.37 2.22
CA SER A 104 -50.61 20.67 2.24
C SER A 104 -51.41 19.38 2.03
N PHE A 105 -52.02 18.85 3.10
CA PHE A 105 -53.13 17.91 2.98
C PHE A 105 -54.35 18.72 2.55
N GLY A 106 -54.92 18.39 1.40
CA GLY A 106 -55.99 19.15 0.75
C GLY A 106 -57.08 19.62 1.71
N GLN A 107 -57.48 20.88 1.54
CA GLN A 107 -58.65 21.46 2.19
C GLN A 107 -59.89 20.61 1.85
N SER A 108 -60.56 20.19 2.93
CA SER A 108 -61.89 19.57 2.97
C SER A 108 -62.97 20.39 2.26
#